data_AF-A0A1W6CPJ6-F1
#
_entry.id   AF-A0A1W6CPJ6-F1
#
_cell.length_a   1.000
_cell.length_b   1.000
_cell.length_c   1.000
_cell.angle_alpha   90.00
_cell.angle_beta   90.00
_cell.angle_gamma   90.00
#
_symmetry.space_group_name_H-M   'P 1'
#
loop_
_entity.id
_entity.type
_entity.pdbx_description
1 polymer ?
#
loop_
_entity_poly.entity_id
_entity_poly.type
_entity_poly.pdbx_seq_one_letter_code
_entity_poly.pdbx_strand_id
1 'polypeptide(L)'
;MTTRRPPSKITPSYLENAALHYLERYSSSRANLKRILMRKVDRSLAHWGGERDEAASLVEAVIAKLAGLGYLNDAAYADIKVRTLRRKGASTRLIQAALSAKGVEAETVAAALSEQEPDSELAAAFTLARRRRLGPYRAADKRAEFRAKDLAALGRAGFSWETARAVIEAEDQ
;
A
#
# COMPACT_ATOMS: atom_id res chain seq x y z
N MET A 1 -21.99 -30.72 -4.45
CA MET A 1 -20.63 -30.29 -4.84
C MET A 1 -20.78 -29.22 -5.90
N THR A 2 -20.46 -27.96 -5.61
CA THR A 2 -20.56 -26.88 -6.61
C THR A 2 -19.43 -27.05 -7.63
N THR A 3 -19.78 -27.46 -8.85
CA THR A 3 -18.81 -27.57 -9.95
C THR A 3 -18.29 -26.18 -10.28
N ARG A 4 -17.01 -25.93 -9.99
CA ARG A 4 -16.38 -24.63 -10.26
C ARG A 4 -16.32 -24.41 -11.77
N ARG A 5 -16.99 -23.37 -12.26
CA ARG A 5 -16.99 -22.98 -13.67
C ARG A 5 -15.54 -22.83 -14.18
N PRO A 6 -15.19 -23.34 -15.38
CA PRO A 6 -13.84 -23.21 -15.93
C PRO A 6 -13.45 -21.73 -16.07
N PRO A 7 -12.14 -21.41 -15.96
CA PRO A 7 -11.67 -20.05 -16.16
C PRO A 7 -11.93 -19.59 -17.60
N SER A 8 -12.20 -18.30 -17.79
CA SER A 8 -12.32 -17.71 -19.14
C SER A 8 -11.02 -17.83 -19.92
N LYS A 9 -11.10 -18.03 -21.23
CA LYS A 9 -9.95 -17.90 -22.15
C LYS A 9 -9.44 -16.46 -22.14
N ILE A 10 -8.12 -16.28 -22.17
CA ILE A 10 -7.52 -14.95 -22.27
C ILE A 10 -7.68 -14.41 -23.67
N THR A 11 -8.24 -13.22 -23.76
CA THR A 11 -8.29 -12.39 -24.96
C THR A 11 -7.98 -10.95 -24.56
N PRO A 12 -7.57 -10.08 -25.51
CA PRO A 12 -7.36 -8.67 -25.23
C PRO A 12 -8.57 -8.01 -24.55
N SER A 13 -9.77 -8.23 -25.11
CA SER A 13 -11.02 -7.68 -24.55
C SER A 13 -11.35 -8.23 -23.16
N TYR A 14 -11.05 -9.52 -22.89
CA TYR A 14 -11.23 -10.08 -21.54
C TYR A 14 -10.31 -9.38 -20.52
N LEU A 15 -9.03 -9.18 -20.85
CA LEU A 15 -8.07 -8.54 -19.96
C LEU A 15 -8.45 -7.09 -19.69
N GLU A 16 -8.84 -6.35 -20.72
CA GLU A 16 -9.28 -4.96 -20.60
C GLU A 16 -10.55 -4.86 -19.73
N ASN A 17 -11.58 -5.65 -20.00
CA ASN A 17 -12.80 -5.67 -19.18
C ASN A 17 -12.51 -6.07 -17.74
N ALA A 18 -11.64 -7.06 -17.52
CA ALA A 18 -11.24 -7.48 -16.18
C ALA A 18 -10.45 -6.38 -15.44
N ALA A 19 -9.65 -5.60 -16.15
CA ALA A 19 -8.90 -4.48 -15.61
C ALA A 19 -9.83 -3.32 -15.24
N LEU A 20 -10.69 -2.88 -16.17
CA LEU A 20 -11.66 -1.81 -15.92
C LEU A 20 -12.58 -2.16 -14.75
N HIS A 21 -13.13 -3.37 -14.74
CA HIS A 21 -13.98 -3.83 -13.64
C HIS A 21 -13.26 -3.83 -12.28
N TYR A 22 -11.95 -4.05 -12.26
CA TYR A 22 -11.14 -3.94 -11.03
C TYR A 22 -10.94 -2.47 -10.63
N LEU A 23 -10.60 -1.60 -11.59
CA LEU A 23 -10.32 -0.19 -11.36
C LEU A 23 -11.57 0.63 -10.98
N GLU A 24 -12.77 0.21 -11.39
CA GLU A 24 -14.05 0.76 -10.91
C GLU A 24 -14.19 0.73 -9.38
N ARG A 25 -13.56 -0.25 -8.72
CA ARG A 25 -13.72 -0.50 -7.29
C ARG A 25 -12.47 -0.19 -6.47
N TYR A 26 -11.31 -0.29 -7.09
CA TYR A 26 -10.03 -0.21 -6.39
C TYR A 26 -9.03 0.64 -7.16
N SER A 27 -8.40 1.58 -6.47
CA SER A 27 -7.18 2.19 -6.98
C SER A 27 -6.02 1.18 -6.96
N SER A 28 -5.15 1.25 -7.97
CA SER A 28 -4.01 0.35 -8.10
C SER A 28 -2.83 1.05 -8.75
N SER A 29 -1.63 0.61 -8.39
CA SER A 29 -0.44 0.82 -9.22
C SER A 29 -0.49 -0.07 -10.47
N ARG A 30 0.32 0.30 -11.47
CA ARG A 30 0.53 -0.47 -12.70
C ARG A 30 1.03 -1.88 -12.40
N ALA A 31 2.08 -2.01 -11.59
CA ALA A 31 2.66 -3.30 -11.22
C ALA A 31 1.68 -4.21 -10.46
N ASN A 32 0.85 -3.66 -9.57
CA ASN A 32 -0.14 -4.44 -8.86
C ASN A 32 -1.26 -4.93 -9.79
N LEU A 33 -1.73 -4.10 -10.73
CA LEU A 33 -2.74 -4.51 -11.71
C LEU A 33 -2.17 -5.57 -12.66
N LYS A 34 -0.95 -5.39 -13.16
CA LYS A 34 -0.23 -6.41 -13.95
C LYS A 34 -0.19 -7.76 -13.23
N ARG A 35 0.20 -7.78 -11.95
CA ARG A 35 0.22 -9.01 -11.13
C ARG A 35 -1.16 -9.65 -10.98
N ILE A 36 -2.24 -8.85 -10.90
CA ILE A 36 -3.61 -9.37 -10.83
C ILE A 36 -4.03 -10.00 -12.16
N LEU A 37 -3.75 -9.34 -13.28
CA LEU A 37 -4.06 -9.85 -14.62
C LEU A 37 -3.25 -11.11 -14.93
N MET A 38 -1.96 -11.14 -14.60
CA MET A 38 -1.11 -12.33 -14.78
C MET A 38 -1.63 -13.54 -13.99
N ARG A 39 -2.15 -13.36 -12.77
CA ARG A 39 -2.79 -14.47 -12.03
C ARG A 39 -4.04 -15.04 -12.74
N LYS A 40 -4.74 -14.22 -13.53
CA LYS A 40 -5.86 -14.69 -14.38
C LYS A 40 -5.32 -15.43 -15.60
N VAL A 41 -4.25 -14.91 -16.21
CA VAL A 41 -3.53 -15.55 -17.32
C VAL A 41 -3.04 -16.92 -16.91
N ASP A 42 -2.24 -17.03 -15.84
CA ASP A 42 -1.68 -18.30 -15.38
C ASP A 42 -2.77 -19.36 -15.12
N ARG A 43 -3.91 -18.95 -14.54
CA ARG A 43 -5.06 -19.84 -14.32
C ARG A 43 -5.72 -20.30 -15.62
N SER A 44 -5.81 -19.41 -16.61
CA SER A 44 -6.41 -19.71 -17.91
C SER A 44 -5.51 -20.65 -18.71
N LEU A 45 -4.21 -20.36 -18.79
CA LEU A 45 -3.22 -21.19 -19.49
C LEU A 45 -3.10 -22.58 -18.87
N ALA A 46 -3.18 -22.69 -17.53
CA ALA A 46 -3.20 -23.99 -16.86
C ALA A 46 -4.40 -24.88 -17.26
N HIS A 47 -5.49 -24.31 -17.78
CA HIS A 47 -6.68 -25.06 -18.20
C HIS A 47 -6.79 -25.21 -19.72
N TRP A 48 -6.44 -24.18 -20.49
CA TRP A 48 -6.61 -24.12 -21.94
C TRP A 48 -5.32 -24.30 -22.74
N GLY A 49 -4.16 -24.30 -22.09
CA GLY A 49 -2.85 -24.21 -22.75
C GLY A 49 -2.57 -22.81 -23.33
N GLY A 50 -1.40 -22.66 -23.95
CA GLY A 50 -0.96 -21.44 -24.63
C GLY A 50 0.37 -20.88 -24.09
N GLU A 51 0.89 -19.89 -24.81
CA GLU A 51 2.20 -19.29 -24.51
C GLU A 51 2.10 -18.15 -23.50
N ARG A 52 2.89 -18.25 -22.43
CA ARG A 52 2.86 -17.28 -21.34
C ARG A 52 3.37 -15.90 -21.76
N ASP A 53 4.36 -15.86 -22.64
CA ASP A 53 4.99 -14.61 -23.07
C ASP A 53 4.09 -13.80 -24.03
N GLU A 54 3.33 -14.50 -24.89
CA GLU A 54 2.29 -13.86 -25.71
C GLU A 54 1.21 -13.24 -24.83
N ALA A 55 0.71 -14.00 -23.83
CA ALA A 55 -0.30 -13.50 -22.91
C ALA A 55 0.23 -12.36 -22.02
N ALA A 56 1.50 -12.40 -21.63
CA ALA A 56 2.16 -11.33 -20.88
C ALA A 56 2.23 -10.03 -21.72
N SER A 57 2.54 -10.15 -23.02
CA SER A 57 2.55 -9.01 -23.95
C SER A 57 1.18 -8.36 -24.08
N LEU A 58 0.10 -9.15 -24.08
CA LEU A 58 -1.27 -8.63 -24.04
C LEU A 58 -1.57 -7.87 -22.75
N VAL A 59 -1.10 -8.37 -21.60
CA VAL A 59 -1.26 -7.69 -20.31
C VAL A 59 -0.52 -6.34 -20.34
N GLU A 60 0.71 -6.30 -20.85
CA GLU A 60 1.47 -5.04 -20.97
C GLU A 60 0.77 -4.03 -21.85
N ALA A 61 0.22 -4.46 -23.00
CA ALA A 61 -0.54 -3.58 -23.88
C ALA A 61 -1.76 -2.97 -23.17
N VAL A 62 -2.49 -3.77 -22.37
CA VAL A 62 -3.61 -3.26 -21.56
C VAL A 62 -3.15 -2.27 -20.49
N ILE A 63 -2.05 -2.55 -19.78
CA ILE A 63 -1.51 -1.62 -18.77
C ILE A 63 -1.09 -0.31 -19.42
N ALA A 64 -0.37 -0.36 -20.54
CA ALA A 64 0.07 0.82 -21.28
C ALA A 64 -1.12 1.66 -21.78
N LYS A 65 -2.14 1.01 -22.35
CA LYS A 65 -3.38 1.67 -22.79
C LYS A 65 -4.07 2.39 -21.62
N LEU A 66 -4.29 1.70 -20.50
CA LEU A 66 -4.97 2.28 -19.34
C LEU A 66 -4.15 3.39 -18.67
N ALA A 67 -2.82 3.29 -18.69
CA ALA A 67 -1.95 4.37 -18.25
C ALA A 67 -2.04 5.60 -19.17
N GLY A 68 -2.02 5.41 -20.48
CA GLY A 68 -2.17 6.49 -21.46
C GLY A 68 -3.53 7.19 -21.40
N LEU A 69 -4.58 6.45 -21.03
CA LEU A 69 -5.92 6.99 -20.79
C LEU A 69 -6.10 7.62 -19.39
N GLY A 70 -5.07 7.59 -18.54
CA GLY A 70 -5.10 8.18 -17.20
C GLY A 70 -5.77 7.34 -16.11
N TYR A 71 -6.24 6.13 -16.41
CA TYR A 71 -6.79 5.20 -15.40
C TYR A 71 -5.72 4.66 -14.44
N LEU A 72 -4.45 4.69 -14.85
CA LEU A 72 -3.31 4.24 -14.04
C LEU A 72 -2.23 5.33 -13.95
N ASN A 73 -2.07 5.88 -12.75
CA ASN A 73 -1.03 6.86 -12.44
C ASN A 73 -0.38 6.48 -11.10
N ASP A 74 0.86 5.99 -11.15
CA ASP A 74 1.57 5.53 -9.95
C ASP A 74 1.95 6.67 -9.01
N ALA A 75 2.20 7.88 -9.52
CA ALA A 75 2.46 9.07 -8.71
C ALA A 75 1.21 9.49 -7.94
N ALA A 76 0.08 9.64 -8.63
CA ALA A 76 -1.20 9.95 -7.97
C ALA A 76 -1.62 8.84 -6.98
N TYR A 77 -1.37 7.57 -7.34
CA TYR A 77 -1.61 6.44 -6.45
C TYR A 77 -0.74 6.53 -5.18
N ALA A 78 0.55 6.81 -5.33
CA ALA A 78 1.49 6.94 -4.23
C ALA A 78 1.07 8.06 -3.29
N ASP A 79 0.83 9.25 -3.81
CA ASP A 79 0.42 10.44 -3.07
C ASP A 79 -0.86 10.20 -2.23
N ILE A 80 -1.93 9.68 -2.86
CA ILE A 80 -3.17 9.31 -2.14
C ILE A 80 -2.88 8.30 -1.03
N LYS A 81 -2.02 7.31 -1.30
CA LYS A 81 -1.69 6.26 -0.34
C LYS A 81 -0.88 6.77 0.83
N VAL A 82 0.11 7.63 0.59
CA VAL A 82 0.91 8.31 1.62
C VAL A 82 -0.03 9.06 2.55
N ARG A 83 -0.85 9.98 2.03
CA ARG A 83 -1.80 10.76 2.86
C ARG A 83 -2.74 9.87 3.67
N THR A 84 -3.29 8.84 3.04
CA THR A 84 -4.23 7.92 3.71
C THR A 84 -3.57 7.15 4.85
N LEU A 85 -2.35 6.67 4.65
CA LEU A 85 -1.62 5.92 5.67
C LEU A 85 -1.08 6.84 6.78
N ARG A 86 -0.62 8.04 6.43
CA ARG A 86 -0.23 9.08 7.40
C ARG A 86 -1.33 9.41 8.38
N ARG A 87 -2.53 9.70 7.86
CA ARG A 87 -3.74 9.94 8.69
C ARG A 87 -4.10 8.77 9.60
N LYS A 88 -3.65 7.55 9.29
CA LYS A 88 -3.85 6.34 10.11
C LYS A 88 -2.70 6.07 11.09
N GLY A 89 -1.73 6.97 11.20
CA GLY A 89 -0.56 6.86 12.07
C GLY A 89 0.51 5.89 11.55
N ALA A 90 0.71 5.83 10.23
CA ALA A 90 1.80 5.05 9.64
C ALA A 90 3.09 5.87 9.57
N SER A 91 4.22 5.22 9.89
CA SER A 91 5.57 5.77 9.73
C SER A 91 5.98 5.86 8.26
N THR A 92 7.01 6.67 7.96
CA THR A 92 7.63 6.72 6.62
C THR A 92 8.00 5.32 6.15
N ARG A 93 8.67 4.56 7.02
CA ARG A 93 9.16 3.21 6.72
C ARG A 93 8.02 2.26 6.37
N LEU A 94 6.91 2.32 7.10
CA LEU A 94 5.74 1.50 6.80
C LEU A 94 5.09 1.87 5.47
N ILE A 95 5.02 3.18 5.16
CA ILE A 95 4.46 3.69 3.90
C ILE A 95 5.32 3.24 2.71
N GLN A 96 6.65 3.39 2.80
CA GLN A 96 7.59 2.92 1.79
C GLN A 96 7.41 1.41 1.52
N ALA A 97 7.37 0.60 2.58
CA ALA A 97 7.16 -0.84 2.45
C ALA A 97 5.80 -1.17 1.80
N ALA A 98 4.74 -0.45 2.17
CA ALA A 98 3.41 -0.66 1.60
C ALA A 98 3.33 -0.33 0.10
N LEU A 99 4.02 0.73 -0.35
CA LEU A 99 4.08 1.14 -1.75
C LEU A 99 5.01 0.24 -2.57
N SER A 100 6.16 -0.12 -2.03
CA SER A 100 7.08 -1.09 -2.65
C SER A 100 6.42 -2.46 -2.85
N ALA A 101 5.62 -2.93 -1.88
CA ALA A 101 4.82 -4.16 -2.03
C ALA A 101 3.75 -4.06 -3.15
N LYS A 102 3.39 -2.85 -3.56
CA LYS A 102 2.55 -2.59 -4.74
C LYS A 102 3.36 -2.38 -6.01
N GLY A 103 4.68 -2.47 -5.96
CA GLY A 103 5.57 -2.28 -7.10
C GLY A 103 5.56 -0.85 -7.61
N VAL A 104 5.41 0.12 -6.71
CA VAL A 104 5.64 1.53 -7.04
C VAL A 104 7.14 1.79 -6.95
N GLU A 105 7.69 2.44 -7.97
CA GLU A 105 9.12 2.75 -8.07
C GLU A 105 9.62 3.63 -6.91
N ALA A 106 10.86 3.40 -6.49
CA ALA A 106 11.44 4.03 -5.31
C ALA A 106 11.44 5.57 -5.41
N GLU A 107 11.72 6.11 -6.59
CA GLU A 107 11.74 7.54 -6.88
C GLU A 107 10.34 8.14 -6.76
N THR A 108 9.31 7.42 -7.22
CA THR A 108 7.91 7.87 -7.08
C THR A 108 7.47 7.87 -5.62
N VAL A 109 7.89 6.86 -4.86
CA VAL A 109 7.65 6.80 -3.41
C VAL A 109 8.35 7.96 -2.69
N ALA A 110 9.61 8.22 -3.02
CA ALA A 110 10.40 9.29 -2.43
C ALA A 110 9.78 10.66 -2.72
N ALA A 111 9.38 10.93 -3.97
CA ALA A 111 8.70 12.16 -4.36
C ALA A 111 7.42 12.38 -3.54
N ALA A 112 6.53 11.38 -3.49
CA ALA A 112 5.26 11.48 -2.74
C ALA A 112 5.46 11.69 -1.22
N LEU A 113 6.55 11.18 -0.65
CA LEU A 113 6.90 11.41 0.76
C LEU A 113 7.50 12.80 0.99
N SER A 114 8.26 13.34 0.03
CA SER A 114 8.87 14.67 0.14
C SER A 114 7.87 15.81 0.07
N GLU A 115 6.69 15.58 -0.53
CA GLU A 115 5.58 16.53 -0.57
C GLU A 115 4.81 16.62 0.77
N GLN A 116 5.14 15.78 1.75
CA GLN A 116 4.48 15.84 3.06
C GLN A 116 5.06 16.96 3.93
N GLU A 117 4.21 17.52 4.79
CA GLU A 117 4.63 18.49 5.80
C GLU A 117 5.77 17.94 6.68
N PRO A 118 6.74 18.78 7.10
CA PRO A 118 7.90 18.36 7.90
C PRO A 118 7.53 17.56 9.16
N ASP A 119 6.46 17.96 9.85
CA ASP A 119 6.02 17.33 11.11
C ASP A 119 5.07 16.14 10.92
N SER A 120 4.82 15.72 9.67
CA SER A 120 3.86 14.66 9.35
C SER A 120 4.22 13.29 9.97
N GLU A 121 5.51 12.99 10.14
CA GLU A 121 5.99 11.78 10.82
C GLU A 121 5.63 11.80 12.31
N LEU A 122 5.90 12.93 12.98
CA LEU A 122 5.64 13.10 14.40
C LEU A 122 4.13 13.07 14.68
N ALA A 123 3.34 13.78 13.87
CA ALA A 123 1.88 13.77 13.96
C ALA A 123 1.29 12.35 13.75
N ALA A 124 1.86 11.57 12.82
CA ALA A 124 1.47 10.18 12.62
C ALA A 124 1.82 9.30 13.84
N ALA A 125 2.96 9.53 14.48
CA ALA A 125 3.36 8.82 15.69
C ALA A 125 2.41 9.11 16.87
N PHE A 126 2.02 10.37 17.08
CA PHE A 126 0.99 10.75 18.06
C PHE A 126 -0.36 10.10 17.74
N THR A 127 -0.78 10.09 16.47
CA THR A 127 -2.01 9.42 16.03
C THR A 127 -2.01 7.94 16.38
N LEU A 128 -0.89 7.24 16.15
CA LEU A 128 -0.74 5.83 16.51
C LEU A 128 -0.77 5.64 18.03
N ALA A 129 -0.02 6.46 18.77
CA ALA A 129 0.06 6.40 20.22
C ALA A 129 -1.31 6.61 20.87
N ARG A 130 -2.09 7.60 20.41
CA ARG A 130 -3.46 7.87 20.88
C ARG A 130 -4.38 6.68 20.62
N ARG A 131 -4.38 6.16 19.39
CA ARG A 131 -5.20 4.98 19.02
C ARG A 131 -4.87 3.75 19.86
N ARG A 132 -3.60 3.58 20.24
CA ARG A 132 -3.11 2.41 21.00
C ARG A 132 -2.96 2.64 22.50
N ARG A 133 -3.30 3.84 23.01
CA ARG A 133 -3.15 4.25 24.42
C ARG A 133 -1.72 4.02 24.93
N LEU A 134 -0.74 4.54 24.18
CA LEU A 134 0.69 4.49 24.51
C LEU A 134 1.15 5.80 25.13
N GLY A 135 2.16 5.75 25.99
CA GLY A 135 2.85 6.92 26.54
C GLY A 135 1.88 7.91 27.20
N PRO A 136 1.77 9.17 26.73
CA PRO A 136 0.88 10.16 27.32
C PRO A 136 -0.57 9.68 27.41
N TYR A 137 -1.06 8.94 26.42
CA TYR A 137 -2.45 8.47 26.39
C TYR A 137 -2.73 7.24 27.27
N ARG A 138 -1.74 6.79 28.05
CA ARG A 138 -1.86 5.75 29.07
C ARG A 138 -2.10 6.40 30.44
N ALA A 139 -2.81 5.69 31.33
CA ALA A 139 -2.98 6.10 32.72
C ALA A 139 -1.64 6.44 33.38
N ALA A 140 -1.57 7.58 34.07
CA ALA A 140 -0.33 8.18 34.55
C ALA A 140 0.49 7.26 35.46
N ASP A 141 -0.19 6.52 36.35
CA ASP A 141 0.37 5.53 37.26
C ASP A 141 1.10 4.38 36.55
N LYS A 142 0.75 4.09 35.30
CA LYS A 142 1.32 2.99 34.51
C LYS A 142 2.38 3.43 33.50
N ARG A 143 2.56 4.74 33.28
CA ARG A 143 3.46 5.25 32.23
C ARG A 143 4.90 4.79 32.43
N ALA A 144 5.41 4.85 33.66
CA ALA A 144 6.79 4.44 33.97
C ALA A 144 7.02 2.94 33.70
N GLU A 145 6.12 2.07 34.16
CA GLU A 145 6.20 0.62 33.96
C GLU A 145 6.14 0.22 32.47
N PHE A 146 5.30 0.90 31.68
CA PHE A 146 5.08 0.56 30.27
C PHE A 146 6.00 1.31 29.31
N ARG A 147 6.85 2.22 29.79
CA ARG A 147 7.68 3.08 28.95
C ARG A 147 8.45 2.33 27.87
N ALA A 148 9.19 1.28 28.26
CA ALA A 148 9.98 0.48 27.32
C ALA A 148 9.10 -0.28 26.32
N LYS A 149 7.94 -0.78 26.77
CA LYS A 149 6.97 -1.49 25.91
C LYS A 149 6.35 -0.55 24.88
N ASP A 150 6.06 0.69 25.27
CA ASP A 150 5.45 1.70 24.42
C ASP A 150 6.45 2.22 23.38
N LEU A 151 7.71 2.48 23.76
CA LEU A 151 8.79 2.77 22.82
C LEU A 151 8.97 1.62 21.80
N ALA A 152 9.01 0.37 22.27
CA ALA A 152 9.14 -0.78 21.40
C ALA A 152 7.93 -0.97 20.46
N ALA A 153 6.73 -0.54 20.87
CA ALA A 153 5.54 -0.57 20.03
C ALA A 153 5.62 0.44 18.87
N LEU A 154 6.15 1.65 19.12
CA LEU A 154 6.39 2.66 18.08
C LEU A 154 7.55 2.24 17.16
N GLY A 155 8.65 1.72 17.71
CA GLY A 155 9.76 1.21 16.90
C GLY A 155 9.35 0.07 15.96
N ARG A 156 8.53 -0.89 16.43
CA ARG A 156 7.96 -1.95 15.58
C ARG A 156 6.99 -1.41 14.52
N ALA A 157 6.35 -0.27 14.77
CA ALA A 157 5.55 0.42 13.77
C ALA A 157 6.39 1.20 12.75
N GLY A 158 7.72 1.23 12.91
CA GLY A 158 8.69 1.79 11.96
C GLY A 158 9.08 3.24 12.22
N PHE A 159 8.72 3.81 13.36
CA PHE A 159 9.20 5.13 13.77
C PHE A 159 10.65 5.08 14.25
N SER A 160 11.40 6.17 14.08
CA SER A 160 12.76 6.28 14.62
C SER A 160 12.73 6.31 16.15
N TRP A 161 13.89 6.07 16.77
CA TRP A 161 14.01 6.15 18.21
C TRP A 161 13.70 7.56 18.73
N GLU A 162 14.16 8.59 18.02
CA GLU A 162 13.96 10.01 18.35
C GLU A 162 12.47 10.35 18.33
N THR A 163 11.75 9.98 17.26
CA THR A 163 10.30 10.21 17.17
C THR A 163 9.54 9.43 18.24
N ALA A 164 9.89 8.16 18.46
CA ALA A 164 9.25 7.35 19.48
C ALA A 164 9.46 7.95 20.88
N ARG A 165 10.68 8.39 21.18
CA ARG A 165 11.03 9.05 22.43
C ARG A 165 10.24 10.34 22.63
N ALA A 166 10.23 11.21 21.62
CA ALA A 166 9.51 12.48 21.66
C ALA A 166 8.02 12.28 21.98
N VAL A 167 7.37 11.27 21.40
CA VAL A 167 5.96 10.96 21.67
C VAL A 167 5.74 10.41 23.07
N ILE A 168 6.59 9.49 23.54
CA ILE A 168 6.41 8.84 24.85
C ILE A 168 6.74 9.78 26.02
N GLU A 169 7.66 10.72 25.82
CA GLU A 169 8.05 11.71 26.84
C GLU A 169 7.21 12.99 26.81
N ALA A 170 6.33 13.16 25.81
CA ALA A 170 5.41 14.27 25.76
C ALA A 170 4.40 14.24 26.93
N GLU A 171 4.01 15.42 27.39
CA GLU A 171 2.85 15.58 28.26
C GLU A 171 1.55 15.38 27.45
N ASP A 172 0.44 15.07 28.12
CA ASP A 172 -0.84 14.86 27.45
C ASP A 172 -1.24 16.11 26.65
N GLN A 173 -1.53 15.94 25.36
CA GLN A 173 -2.12 16.95 24.45
C GLN A 173 -3.54 16.57 24.05
#